data_AF-A0A2H0IBL8-F1
#
_entry.id   AF-A0A2H0IBL8-F1
#
_cell.length_a   1.000
_cell.length_b   1.000
_cell.length_c   1.000
_cell.angle_alpha   90.00
_cell.angle_beta   90.00
_cell.angle_gamma   90.00
#
_symmetry.space_group_name_H-M   'P 1'
#
loop_
_entity.id
_entity.type
_entity.pdbx_description
1 polymer ?
#
loop_
_entity_poly.entity_id
_entity_poly.type
_entity_poly.pdbx_seq_one_letter_code
_entity_poly.pdbx_strand_id
1 'polypeptide(L)'
;MPRLRKNKPKKNKEKNTGPGLAYRATRGIYRNFLNVPAWLSYSYLKDLSGGVYGSVRQLFIKPEAHRSETFEQAMLRLKLTDKDVRQKIRETARLSYLYILLTLALWAYSVYLFIVAPLASACLAVVIGGICAVKFTRMRFWIFQMKQRRLGCSLKEWLSFRQAEEK
;
A
#
# COMPACT_ATOMS: atom_id res chain seq x y z
N MET A 1 -89.52 -30.83 -4.86
CA MET A 1 -88.53 -30.02 -5.63
C MET A 1 -87.19 -30.04 -4.92
N PRO A 2 -86.13 -30.65 -5.48
CA PRO A 2 -84.79 -30.63 -4.90
C PRO A 2 -83.99 -29.43 -5.42
N ARG A 3 -83.37 -28.65 -4.52
CA ARG A 3 -82.53 -27.49 -4.88
C ARG A 3 -81.16 -27.96 -5.37
N LEU A 4 -80.84 -27.63 -6.62
CA LEU A 4 -79.53 -27.86 -7.25
C LEU A 4 -78.40 -27.16 -6.47
N ARG A 5 -77.46 -27.95 -5.97
CA ARG A 5 -76.25 -27.47 -5.26
C ARG A 5 -75.25 -26.95 -6.29
N LYS A 6 -75.09 -25.62 -6.38
CA LYS A 6 -74.14 -24.96 -7.28
C LYS A 6 -72.70 -25.31 -6.86
N ASN A 7 -71.98 -26.05 -7.72
CA ASN A 7 -70.54 -26.25 -7.60
C ASN A 7 -69.81 -24.94 -7.93
N LYS A 8 -68.99 -24.44 -7.00
CA LYS A 8 -68.09 -23.29 -7.24
C LYS A 8 -66.83 -23.78 -7.97
N PRO A 9 -66.28 -23.02 -8.94
CA PRO A 9 -65.06 -23.40 -9.64
C PRO A 9 -63.84 -23.32 -8.70
N LYS A 10 -62.96 -24.33 -8.78
CA LYS A 10 -61.67 -24.36 -8.07
C LYS A 10 -60.78 -23.23 -8.61
N LYS A 11 -60.39 -22.30 -7.76
CA LYS A 11 -59.36 -21.29 -8.06
C LYS A 11 -58.02 -22.00 -8.24
N ASN A 12 -57.48 -21.99 -9.45
CA ASN A 12 -56.09 -22.39 -9.72
C ASN A 12 -55.17 -21.41 -9.00
N LYS A 13 -54.37 -21.92 -8.06
CA LYS A 13 -53.27 -21.17 -7.44
C LYS A 13 -52.15 -21.07 -8.47
N GLU A 14 -52.08 -19.92 -9.14
CA GLU A 14 -50.91 -19.51 -9.91
C GLU A 14 -49.69 -19.61 -8.99
N LYS A 15 -48.74 -20.45 -9.38
CA LYS A 15 -47.47 -20.62 -8.68
C LYS A 15 -46.67 -19.35 -8.91
N ASN A 16 -46.63 -18.49 -7.91
CA ASN A 16 -45.80 -17.30 -7.91
C ASN A 16 -44.32 -17.74 -7.87
N THR A 17 -43.71 -17.92 -9.04
CA THR A 17 -42.29 -18.20 -9.17
C THR A 17 -41.52 -16.94 -8.80
N GLY A 18 -41.20 -16.80 -7.51
CA GLY A 18 -40.28 -15.79 -7.02
C GLY A 18 -38.95 -15.85 -7.77
N PRO A 19 -38.20 -14.74 -7.80
CA PRO A 19 -36.98 -14.65 -8.60
C PRO A 19 -36.02 -15.78 -8.20
N GLY A 20 -35.51 -16.48 -9.21
CA GLY A 20 -34.83 -17.77 -9.09
C GLY A 20 -33.70 -17.78 -8.07
N LEU A 21 -33.30 -18.98 -7.65
CA LEU A 21 -32.23 -19.23 -6.68
C LEU A 21 -30.95 -18.41 -6.99
N ALA A 22 -30.65 -18.23 -8.28
CA ALA A 22 -29.56 -17.40 -8.79
C ALA A 22 -29.65 -15.93 -8.37
N TYR A 23 -30.83 -15.29 -8.41
CA TYR A 23 -31.03 -13.90 -7.97
C TYR A 23 -30.83 -13.73 -6.46
N ARG A 24 -31.21 -14.73 -5.66
CA ARG A 24 -30.98 -14.72 -4.22
C ARG A 24 -29.51 -14.94 -3.87
N ALA A 25 -28.82 -15.82 -4.62
CA ALA A 25 -27.39 -16.07 -4.46
C ALA A 25 -26.55 -14.83 -4.84
N THR A 26 -26.82 -14.21 -6.00
CA THR A 26 -26.08 -13.02 -6.46
C THR A 26 -26.34 -11.79 -5.59
N ARG A 27 -27.57 -11.64 -5.06
CA ARG A 27 -27.89 -10.55 -4.12
C ARG A 27 -27.17 -10.70 -2.76
N GLY A 28 -26.97 -11.93 -2.28
CA GLY A 28 -26.22 -12.20 -1.04
C GLY A 28 -24.72 -11.93 -1.19
N ILE A 29 -24.16 -12.31 -2.33
CA ILE A 29 -22.78 -12.04 -2.76
C ILE A 29 -22.56 -10.51 -2.80
N TYR A 30 -23.38 -9.77 -3.55
CA TYR A 30 -23.25 -8.32 -3.72
C TYR A 30 -23.38 -7.53 -2.39
N ARG A 31 -24.25 -7.97 -1.48
CA ARG A 31 -24.41 -7.34 -0.15
C ARG A 31 -23.20 -7.54 0.76
N ASN A 32 -22.51 -8.68 0.64
CA ASN A 32 -21.28 -8.92 1.38
C ASN A 32 -20.14 -8.09 0.80
N PHE A 33 -19.96 -8.04 -0.53
CA PHE A 33 -18.88 -7.25 -1.16
C PHE A 33 -18.99 -5.73 -0.91
N LEU A 34 -20.19 -5.17 -0.79
CA LEU A 34 -20.38 -3.73 -0.53
C LEU A 34 -20.32 -3.33 0.95
N ASN A 35 -20.12 -4.28 1.85
CA ASN A 35 -19.94 -3.99 3.27
C ASN A 35 -18.48 -3.65 3.58
N VAL A 36 -17.99 -2.57 2.93
CA VAL A 36 -16.61 -2.05 3.01
C VAL A 36 -16.11 -1.92 4.47
N PRO A 37 -16.87 -1.38 5.45
CA PRO A 37 -16.38 -1.29 6.82
C PRO A 37 -16.24 -2.65 7.52
N ALA A 38 -17.02 -3.66 7.13
CA ALA A 38 -16.94 -5.02 7.68
C ALA A 38 -15.80 -5.85 7.06
N TRP A 39 -15.44 -5.59 5.80
CA TRP A 39 -14.35 -6.30 5.10
C TRP A 39 -12.97 -5.70 5.35
N LEU A 40 -12.91 -4.37 5.47
CA LEU A 40 -11.65 -3.64 5.49
C LEU A 40 -11.16 -3.32 6.91
N SER A 41 -11.88 -3.72 7.97
CA SER A 41 -11.65 -3.32 9.37
C SER A 41 -11.23 -1.85 9.45
N TYR A 42 -12.21 -0.96 9.24
CA TYR A 42 -11.99 0.47 9.09
C TYR A 42 -11.10 1.08 10.19
N SER A 43 -11.21 0.60 11.43
CA SER A 43 -10.33 0.98 12.54
C SER A 43 -8.86 0.66 12.23
N TYR A 44 -8.56 -0.56 11.79
CA TYR A 44 -7.21 -1.01 11.45
C TYR A 44 -6.61 -0.22 10.29
N LEU A 45 -7.40 0.06 9.24
CA LEU A 45 -6.92 0.87 8.12
C LEU A 45 -6.72 2.33 8.50
N LYS A 46 -7.55 2.87 9.39
CA LYS A 46 -7.38 4.23 9.90
C LYS A 46 -6.08 4.36 10.72
N ASP A 47 -5.75 3.35 11.52
CA ASP A 47 -4.51 3.33 12.30
C ASP A 47 -3.27 3.15 11.41
N LEU A 48 -3.33 2.23 10.44
CA LEU A 48 -2.28 2.02 9.44
C LEU A 48 -2.08 3.26 8.56
N SER A 49 -3.16 3.86 8.08
CA SER A 49 -3.10 5.07 7.25
C SER A 49 -2.56 6.27 8.02
N GLY A 50 -2.82 6.39 9.32
CA GLY A 50 -2.19 7.39 10.19
C GLY A 50 -0.67 7.24 10.27
N GLY A 51 -0.18 6.00 10.44
CA GLY A 51 1.26 5.70 10.47
C GLY A 51 1.96 5.91 9.13
N VAL A 52 1.31 5.51 8.03
CA VAL A 52 1.81 5.75 6.66
C VAL A 52 1.80 7.25 6.35
N TYR A 53 0.72 7.96 6.69
CA TYR A 53 0.63 9.41 6.52
C TYR A 53 1.69 10.15 7.32
N GLY A 54 1.95 9.76 8.57
CA GLY A 54 3.04 10.32 9.36
C GLY A 54 4.41 10.10 8.70
N SER A 55 4.66 8.90 8.20
CA SER A 55 5.89 8.54 7.50
C SER A 55 6.09 9.33 6.20
N VAL A 56 5.01 9.51 5.42
CA VAL A 56 5.02 10.30 4.19
C VAL A 56 5.14 11.79 4.49
N ARG A 57 4.43 12.29 5.51
CA ARG A 57 4.49 13.69 5.94
C ARG A 57 5.89 14.08 6.42
N GLN A 58 6.60 13.19 7.11
CA GLN A 58 8.02 13.40 7.47
C GLN A 58 8.95 13.49 6.26
N LEU A 59 8.56 12.98 5.08
CA LEU A 59 9.33 13.14 3.84
C LEU A 59 9.10 14.51 3.19
N PHE A 60 7.92 15.11 3.37
CA PHE A 60 7.56 16.38 2.74
C PHE A 60 7.80 17.60 3.64
N ILE A 61 7.63 17.46 4.95
CA ILE A 61 7.96 18.50 5.91
C ILE A 61 9.43 18.33 6.27
N LYS A 62 10.30 19.09 5.59
CA LYS A 62 11.67 19.29 6.04
C LYS A 62 11.56 19.97 7.42
N PRO A 63 12.03 19.37 8.54
CA PRO A 63 12.38 20.20 9.68
C PRO A 63 13.45 21.17 9.16
N GLU A 64 13.14 22.46 9.18
CA GLU A 64 14.12 23.54 8.95
C GLU A 64 15.38 23.15 9.71
N ALA A 65 16.44 22.81 8.97
CA ALA A 65 17.70 22.45 9.60
C ALA A 65 18.19 23.74 10.26
N HIS A 66 18.05 23.83 11.59
CA HIS A 66 18.47 24.96 12.41
C HIS A 66 19.97 25.29 12.27
N ARG A 67 20.70 24.51 11.47
CA ARG A 67 22.10 24.69 11.09
C ARG A 67 22.32 24.27 9.64
N SER A 68 22.72 25.20 8.79
CA SER A 68 23.30 24.94 7.48
C SER A 68 24.76 24.48 7.63
N GLU A 69 24.99 23.36 8.33
CA GLU A 69 26.33 22.78 8.39
C GLU A 69 26.71 22.19 7.03
N THR A 70 27.90 22.54 6.53
CA THR A 70 28.45 21.95 5.31
C THR A 70 28.81 20.48 5.55
N PHE A 71 28.84 19.67 4.49
CA PHE A 71 29.15 18.23 4.61
C PHE A 71 30.51 17.96 5.27
N GLU A 72 31.48 18.85 5.08
CA GLU A 72 32.78 18.78 5.75
C GLU A 72 32.68 19.02 7.26
N GLN A 73 31.87 19.99 7.70
CA GLN A 73 31.62 20.23 9.13
C GLN A 73 30.91 19.04 9.78
N ALA A 74 29.97 18.41 9.06
CA ALA A 74 29.31 17.19 9.52
C ALA A 74 30.29 15.99 9.59
N MET A 75 31.17 15.83 8.59
CA MET A 75 32.21 14.79 8.62
C MET A 75 33.21 14.97 9.77
N LEU A 76 33.65 16.22 10.01
CA LEU A 76 34.53 16.56 11.13
C LEU A 76 33.86 16.28 12.49
N ARG A 77 32.58 16.63 12.63
CA ARG A 77 31.80 16.35 13.86
C ARG A 77 31.61 14.85 14.10
N LEU A 78 31.30 14.09 13.05
CA LEU A 78 31.09 12.65 13.13
C LEU A 78 32.39 11.84 13.08
N LYS A 79 33.57 12.48 12.97
CA LYS A 79 34.89 11.83 12.79
C LYS A 79 34.89 10.76 11.70
N LEU A 80 34.13 10.99 10.63
CA LEU A 80 34.01 10.04 9.52
C LEU A 80 35.13 10.26 8.51
N THR A 81 35.90 9.21 8.23
CA THR A 81 36.89 9.23 7.16
C THR A 81 36.19 9.02 5.81
N ASP A 82 36.73 9.56 4.72
CA ASP A 82 36.25 9.28 3.35
C ASP A 82 36.13 7.79 3.03
N LYS A 83 36.99 6.96 3.64
CA LYS A 83 36.96 5.49 3.51
C LYS A 83 35.69 4.89 4.13
N ASP A 84 35.27 5.38 5.29
CA ASP A 84 34.10 4.90 6.02
C ASP A 84 32.81 5.27 5.29
N VAL A 85 32.76 6.48 4.71
CA VAL A 85 31.62 6.92 3.88
C VAL A 85 31.46 6.02 2.67
N ARG A 86 32.54 5.71 1.96
CA ARG A 86 32.49 4.78 0.81
C ARG A 86 32.06 3.37 1.20
N GLN A 87 32.50 2.89 2.36
CA GLN A 87 32.06 1.60 2.88
C GLN A 87 30.55 1.61 3.18
N LYS A 88 30.05 2.66 3.85
CA LYS A 88 28.62 2.81 4.14
C LYS A 88 27.77 2.87 2.88
N ILE A 89 28.22 3.58 1.84
CA ILE A 89 27.54 3.60 0.55
C ILE A 89 27.38 2.17 -0.02
N ARG A 90 28.42 1.34 0.02
CA ARG A 90 28.37 -0.04 -0.47
C ARG A 90 27.43 -0.93 0.37
N GLU A 91 27.45 -0.77 1.68
CA GLU A 91 26.53 -1.47 2.60
C GLU A 91 25.07 -1.09 2.31
N THR A 92 24.78 0.21 2.22
CA THR A 92 23.43 0.71 1.93
C THR A 92 22.96 0.31 0.53
N ALA A 93 23.86 0.28 -0.46
CA ALA A 93 23.53 -0.17 -1.81
C ALA A 93 23.07 -1.65 -1.81
N ARG A 94 23.83 -2.53 -1.13
CA ARG A 94 23.44 -3.95 -0.98
C ARG A 94 22.09 -4.12 -0.30
N LEU A 95 21.84 -3.38 0.78
CA LEU A 95 20.55 -3.41 1.46
C LEU A 95 19.41 -2.91 0.57
N SER A 96 19.65 -1.89 -0.26
CA SER A 96 18.63 -1.38 -1.18
C SER A 96 18.17 -2.44 -2.20
N TYR A 97 19.10 -3.28 -2.70
CA TYR A 97 18.75 -4.40 -3.58
C TYR A 97 17.88 -5.45 -2.87
N LEU A 98 18.13 -5.70 -1.59
CA LEU A 98 17.29 -6.60 -0.78
C LEU A 98 15.87 -6.05 -0.66
N TYR A 99 15.70 -4.75 -0.35
CA TYR A 99 14.38 -4.15 -0.21
C TYR A 99 13.57 -4.16 -1.51
N ILE A 100 14.18 -3.88 -2.67
CA ILE A 100 13.46 -3.94 -3.94
C ILE A 100 13.06 -5.37 -4.29
N LEU A 101 13.93 -6.36 -4.05
CA LEU A 101 13.60 -7.77 -4.25
C LEU A 101 12.44 -8.19 -3.35
N LEU A 102 12.47 -7.79 -2.07
CA LEU A 102 11.41 -8.08 -1.11
C LEU A 102 10.08 -7.40 -1.50
N THR A 103 10.12 -6.15 -1.97
CA THR A 103 8.94 -5.45 -2.50
C THR A 103 8.33 -6.20 -3.67
N LEU A 104 9.14 -6.63 -4.65
CA LEU A 104 8.65 -7.40 -5.79
C LEU A 104 8.05 -8.75 -5.36
N ALA A 105 8.70 -9.46 -4.44
CA ALA A 105 8.20 -10.72 -3.91
C ALA A 105 6.86 -10.54 -3.18
N LEU A 106 6.74 -9.51 -2.33
CA LEU A 106 5.51 -9.20 -1.60
C LEU A 106 4.35 -8.79 -2.52
N TRP A 107 4.65 -8.06 -3.60
CA TRP A 107 3.64 -7.69 -4.59
C TRP A 107 3.21 -8.87 -5.46
N ALA A 108 4.13 -9.74 -5.86
CA ALA A 108 3.75 -10.99 -6.53
C ALA A 108 2.90 -11.88 -5.60
N TYR A 109 3.28 -11.96 -4.33
CA TYR A 109 2.55 -12.73 -3.32
C TYR A 109 1.17 -12.11 -3.00
N SER A 110 1.04 -10.79 -3.00
CA SER A 110 -0.25 -10.15 -2.77
C SER A 110 -1.26 -10.49 -3.88
N VAL A 111 -0.83 -10.53 -5.14
CA VAL A 111 -1.67 -10.97 -6.28
C VAL A 111 -2.18 -12.39 -6.07
N TYR A 112 -1.33 -13.30 -5.59
CA TYR A 112 -1.76 -14.66 -5.23
C TYR A 112 -2.78 -14.66 -4.08
N LEU A 113 -2.56 -13.84 -3.05
CA LEU A 113 -3.48 -13.72 -1.90
C LEU A 113 -4.84 -13.15 -2.28
N PHE A 114 -4.95 -12.30 -3.30
CA PHE A 114 -6.23 -11.80 -3.78
C PHE A 114 -7.15 -12.91 -4.33
N ILE A 115 -6.59 -14.05 -4.74
CA ILE A 115 -7.35 -15.17 -5.32
C ILE A 115 -7.71 -16.21 -4.25
N VAL A 116 -6.80 -16.48 -3.30
CA VAL A 116 -6.90 -17.63 -2.38
C VAL A 116 -7.31 -17.24 -0.96
N ALA A 117 -6.96 -16.04 -0.50
CA ALA A 117 -7.05 -15.64 0.90
C ALA A 117 -8.11 -14.53 1.13
N PRO A 118 -8.52 -14.28 2.37
CA PRO A 118 -9.35 -13.12 2.68
C PRO A 118 -8.66 -11.81 2.25
N LEU A 119 -9.46 -10.89 1.71
CA LEU A 119 -9.00 -9.61 1.16
C LEU A 119 -8.10 -8.81 2.12
N ALA A 120 -8.36 -8.91 3.43
CA ALA A 120 -7.56 -8.27 4.47
C ALA A 120 -6.09 -8.68 4.44
N SER A 121 -5.79 -9.97 4.21
CA SER A 121 -4.42 -10.48 4.11
C SER A 121 -3.70 -9.94 2.87
N ALA A 122 -4.41 -9.85 1.75
CA ALA A 122 -3.88 -9.27 0.51
C ALA A 122 -3.55 -7.78 0.69
N CYS A 123 -4.46 -7.01 1.30
CA CYS A 123 -4.23 -5.61 1.64
C CYS A 123 -3.02 -5.43 2.56
N LEU A 124 -2.87 -6.29 3.58
CA LEU A 124 -1.72 -6.22 4.49
C LEU A 124 -0.39 -6.46 3.74
N ALA A 125 -0.33 -7.46 2.86
CA ALA A 125 0.85 -7.73 2.04
C ALA A 125 1.20 -6.55 1.13
N VAL A 126 0.20 -5.87 0.55
CA VAL A 126 0.39 -4.64 -0.24
C VAL A 126 0.97 -3.52 0.62
N VAL A 127 0.45 -3.30 1.83
CA VAL A 127 0.95 -2.25 2.74
C VAL A 127 2.40 -2.52 3.14
N ILE A 128 2.73 -3.75 3.52
CA ILE A 128 4.12 -4.14 3.88
C ILE A 128 5.04 -3.96 2.67
N GLY A 129 4.60 -4.35 1.47
CA GLY A 129 5.33 -4.11 0.22
C GLY A 129 5.56 -2.62 -0.05
N GLY A 130 4.54 -1.78 0.22
CA GLY A 130 4.62 -0.33 0.14
C GLY A 130 5.64 0.27 1.12
N ILE A 131 5.67 -0.20 2.37
CA ILE A 131 6.68 0.23 3.36
C ILE A 131 8.09 -0.12 2.87
N CYS A 132 8.29 -1.33 2.34
CA CYS A 132 9.57 -1.74 1.76
C CYS A 132 9.97 -0.86 0.57
N ALA A 133 9.01 -0.49 -0.28
CA ALA A 133 9.25 0.42 -1.40
C ALA A 133 9.69 1.82 -0.95
N VAL A 134 9.06 2.36 0.11
CA VAL A 134 9.48 3.64 0.72
C VAL A 134 10.88 3.54 1.33
N LYS A 135 11.23 2.41 1.96
CA LYS A 135 12.60 2.19 2.48
C LYS A 135 13.62 2.17 1.35
N PHE A 136 13.30 1.51 0.23
CA PHE A 136 14.16 1.50 -0.95
C PHE A 136 14.45 2.90 -1.50
N THR A 137 13.42 3.72 -1.71
CA THR A 137 13.59 5.09 -2.22
C THR A 137 14.41 5.96 -1.26
N ARG A 138 14.17 5.83 0.05
CA ARG A 138 14.96 6.52 1.09
C ARG A 138 16.45 6.12 1.04
N MET A 139 16.75 4.84 0.89
CA MET A 139 18.15 4.37 0.80
C MET A 139 18.85 4.91 -0.44
N ARG A 140 18.17 4.91 -1.60
CA ARG A 140 18.72 5.50 -2.82
C ARG A 140 18.96 7.00 -2.67
N PHE A 141 18.06 7.70 -2.00
CA PHE A 141 18.23 9.12 -1.70
C PHE A 141 19.43 9.38 -0.78
N TRP A 142 19.64 8.56 0.25
CA TRP A 142 20.82 8.67 1.11
C TRP A 142 22.13 8.42 0.37
N ILE A 143 22.18 7.43 -0.53
CA ILE A 143 23.35 7.20 -1.38
C ILE A 143 23.63 8.44 -2.24
N PHE A 144 22.60 9.06 -2.81
CA PHE A 144 22.73 10.30 -3.58
C PHE A 144 23.30 11.45 -2.74
N GLN A 145 22.78 11.67 -1.53
CA GLN A 145 23.29 12.71 -0.61
C GLN A 145 24.77 12.48 -0.25
N MET A 146 25.16 11.23 0.01
CA MET A 146 26.55 10.88 0.31
C MET A 146 27.48 11.08 -0.90
N LYS A 147 27.00 10.82 -2.13
CA LYS A 147 27.77 11.06 -3.36
C LYS A 147 27.94 12.55 -3.66
N GLN A 148 26.88 13.34 -3.54
CA GLN A 148 26.88 14.78 -3.82
C GLN A 148 27.55 15.63 -2.73
N ARG A 149 27.83 15.06 -1.55
CA ARG A 149 28.40 15.77 -0.39
C ARG A 149 27.62 17.05 -0.03
N ARG A 150 26.29 17.04 -0.19
CA ARG A 150 25.41 18.17 0.14
C ARG A 150 24.27 17.70 1.04
N LEU A 151 24.20 18.25 2.26
CA LEU A 151 23.05 18.07 3.14
C LEU A 151 22.01 19.14 2.77
N GLY A 152 20.83 18.74 2.30
CA GLY A 152 19.73 19.66 1.99
C GLY A 152 19.07 19.53 0.60
N CYS A 153 19.59 18.68 -0.29
CA CYS A 153 18.98 18.45 -1.61
C CYS A 153 17.49 18.09 -1.49
N SER A 154 16.67 18.65 -2.37
CA SER A 154 15.23 18.36 -2.42
C SER A 154 14.97 17.00 -3.11
N LEU A 155 13.91 16.30 -2.69
CA LEU A 155 13.43 15.10 -3.41
C LEU A 155 13.06 15.43 -4.87
N LYS A 156 12.61 16.65 -5.15
CA LYS A 156 12.31 17.11 -6.52
C LYS A 156 13.57 17.16 -7.39
N GLU A 157 14.65 17.73 -6.86
CA GLU A 157 15.95 17.80 -7.56
C GLU A 157 16.50 16.40 -7.83
N TRP A 158 16.42 15.49 -6.85
CA TRP A 158 16.85 14.11 -7.05
C TRP A 158 16.06 13.39 -8.15
N LEU A 159 14.73 13.59 -8.20
CA LEU A 159 13.90 12.96 -9.22
C LEU A 159 14.25 13.50 -10.62
N SER A 160 14.46 14.81 -10.76
CA SER A 160 14.88 15.40 -12.04
C SER A 160 16.26 14.93 -12.49
N PHE A 161 17.22 14.77 -11.58
CA PHE A 161 18.54 14.21 -11.91
C PHE A 161 18.44 12.76 -12.41
N ARG A 162 17.59 11.94 -11.78
CA ARG A 162 17.40 10.55 -12.22
C ARG A 162 16.80 10.49 -13.64
N GLN A 163 15.85 11.38 -13.95
CA GLN A 163 15.25 11.46 -15.28
C GLN A 163 16.24 11.96 -16.36
N ALA A 164 17.27 12.70 -15.97
CA ALA A 164 18.33 13.14 -16.87
C ALA A 164 19.37 12.04 -17.14
N GLU A 165 19.62 11.13 -16.20
CA GLU A 165 20.52 9.97 -16.38
C GLU A 165 19.91 8.85 -17.25
N GLU A 166 18.58 8.81 -17.40
CA GLU A 166 17.86 7.80 -18.20
C GLU A 166 17.61 8.23 -19.66
N LYS A 167 17.99 9.45 -20.05
CA LYS A 167 17.96 9.96 -21.43
C LYS A 167 19.32 9.84 -22.08
#